data_AF-A0A286GSC1-F1
#
_entry.id   AF-A0A286GSC1-F1
#
_cell.length_a   1.000
_cell.length_b   1.000
_cell.length_c   1.000
_cell.angle_alpha   90.00
_cell.angle_beta   90.00
_cell.angle_gamma   90.00
#
_symmetry.space_group_name_H-M   'P 1'
#
loop_
_entity.id
_entity.type
_entity.pdbx_description
1 polymer ?
#
loop_
_entity_poly.entity_id
_entity_poly.type
_entity_poly.pdbx_seq_one_letter_code
_entity_poly.pdbx_strand_id
1 'polypeptide(L)'
;MPDPSPVSGPELKRHGLRHSSDTEPGIRRRRRGKGFTFYDAAGTRITDPEEIARCNALAVPPAYRDVWICADPRHSVGSAEVNAYLHDHTGDDFTAKDFRTWAATVMAYHALCAAPEATTKKERQSHLKAAVAQVADRLRNTQAICRKAYVHPAVIAHWEIGELAAACASAHANADRAPEGLRKEERQVWVFLKEAEEKAAQAAQ
;
A
#
# COMPACT_ATOMS: atom_id res chain seq x y z
N MET A 1 19.43 -18.74 -4.35
CA MET A 1 18.35 -17.94 -4.98
C MET A 1 18.28 -18.34 -6.44
N PRO A 2 17.14 -18.83 -6.96
CA PRO A 2 16.98 -18.95 -8.40
C PRO A 2 17.13 -17.56 -9.03
N ASP A 3 17.71 -17.52 -10.23
CA ASP A 3 18.00 -16.31 -11.00
C ASP A 3 16.72 -15.47 -11.22
N PRO A 4 16.66 -14.19 -10.78
CA PRO A 4 15.52 -13.31 -11.00
C PRO A 4 15.46 -12.72 -12.41
N SER A 5 16.28 -13.21 -13.34
CA SER A 5 16.26 -12.76 -14.74
C SER A 5 14.83 -12.84 -15.30
N PRO A 6 14.28 -11.73 -15.84
CA PRO A 6 12.92 -11.70 -16.32
C PRO A 6 12.73 -12.75 -17.41
N VAL A 7 11.84 -13.71 -17.16
CA VAL A 7 11.47 -14.75 -18.10
C VAL A 7 10.99 -14.08 -19.39
N SER A 8 11.60 -14.44 -20.51
CA SER A 8 11.32 -13.79 -21.79
C SER A 8 9.86 -14.03 -22.22
N GLY A 9 9.26 -13.08 -22.94
CA GLY A 9 7.89 -13.22 -23.47
C GLY A 9 7.61 -14.53 -24.24
N PRO A 10 8.55 -15.06 -25.06
CA PRO A 10 8.41 -16.37 -25.70
C PRO A 10 8.36 -17.56 -24.73
N GLU A 11 9.07 -17.47 -23.61
CA GLU A 11 9.15 -18.53 -22.61
C GLU A 11 7.89 -18.58 -21.73
N LEU A 12 7.34 -17.42 -21.36
CA LEU A 12 6.02 -17.33 -20.70
C LEU A 12 4.91 -17.98 -21.54
N LYS A 13 4.92 -17.77 -22.87
CA LYS A 13 3.95 -18.40 -23.78
C LYS A 13 4.04 -19.92 -23.81
N ARG A 14 5.24 -20.50 -23.66
CA ARG A 14 5.43 -21.96 -23.60
C ARG A 14 4.79 -22.59 -22.37
N HIS A 15 4.65 -21.82 -21.28
CA HIS A 15 3.92 -22.22 -20.07
C HIS A 15 2.42 -21.88 -20.12
N GLY A 16 1.89 -21.49 -21.27
CA GLY A 16 0.47 -21.14 -21.43
C GLY A 16 0.08 -19.77 -20.86
N LEU A 17 1.04 -18.97 -20.39
CA LEU A 17 0.80 -17.62 -19.92
C LEU A 17 0.61 -16.66 -21.10
N ARG A 18 -0.40 -15.80 -20.99
CA ARG A 18 -0.68 -14.75 -21.97
C ARG A 18 -0.46 -13.41 -21.31
N HIS A 19 0.33 -12.57 -21.98
CA HIS A 19 0.47 -11.19 -21.58
C HIS A 19 -0.77 -10.40 -22.04
N SER A 20 -1.27 -9.52 -21.19
CA SER A 20 -2.31 -8.55 -21.53
C SER A 20 -1.89 -7.19 -20.99
N SER A 21 -2.25 -6.13 -21.71
CA SER A 21 -1.88 -4.75 -21.37
C SER A 21 -3.12 -3.89 -21.18
N ASP A 22 -3.09 -2.94 -20.25
CA ASP A 22 -4.17 -1.96 -20.06
C ASP A 22 -4.32 -0.96 -21.21
N THR A 23 -3.37 -0.96 -22.15
CA THR A 23 -3.44 -0.26 -23.44
C THR A 23 -4.31 -1.00 -24.47
N GLU A 24 -4.67 -2.27 -24.22
CA GLU A 24 -5.49 -3.08 -25.11
C GLU A 24 -7.00 -2.89 -24.85
N PRO A 25 -7.85 -3.22 -25.83
CA PRO A 25 -9.29 -3.35 -25.61
C PRO A 25 -9.61 -4.20 -24.36
N GLY A 26 -10.43 -3.66 -23.45
CA GLY A 26 -10.82 -4.36 -22.24
C GLY A 26 -12.10 -3.80 -21.63
N ILE A 27 -12.48 -4.38 -20.50
CA ILE A 27 -13.71 -4.04 -19.80
C ILE A 27 -13.46 -2.84 -18.91
N ARG A 28 -14.37 -1.88 -18.96
CA ARG A 28 -14.36 -0.71 -18.07
C ARG A 28 -15.55 -0.74 -17.14
N ARG A 29 -15.38 -0.18 -15.94
CA ARG A 29 -16.48 0.02 -14.99
C ARG A 29 -16.87 1.48 -14.89
N ARG A 30 -18.16 1.76 -14.69
CA ARG A 30 -18.66 3.09 -14.36
C ARG A 30 -19.52 3.01 -13.10
N ARG A 31 -19.41 4.01 -12.24
CA ARG A 31 -20.20 4.05 -10.99
C ARG A 31 -21.67 4.29 -11.34
N ARG A 32 -22.59 3.52 -10.74
CA ARG A 32 -24.03 3.69 -10.89
C ARG A 32 -24.73 3.41 -9.56
N GLY A 33 -25.29 4.45 -8.94
CA GLY A 33 -25.91 4.35 -7.61
C GLY A 33 -24.90 3.86 -6.56
N LYS A 34 -25.25 2.76 -5.87
CA LYS A 34 -24.41 2.13 -4.84
C LYS A 34 -23.36 1.14 -5.40
N GLY A 35 -23.38 0.85 -6.71
CA GLY A 35 -22.51 -0.15 -7.32
C GLY A 35 -21.85 0.34 -8.62
N PHE A 36 -21.48 -0.63 -9.47
CA PHE A 36 -20.84 -0.40 -10.75
C PHE A 36 -21.59 -1.09 -11.88
N THR A 37 -21.53 -0.49 -13.08
CA THR A 37 -21.92 -1.13 -14.35
C THR A 37 -20.69 -1.31 -15.21
N PHE A 38 -20.64 -2.41 -15.95
CA PHE A 38 -19.50 -2.79 -16.78
C PHE A 38 -19.81 -2.60 -18.26
N TYR A 39 -18.78 -2.26 -19.03
CA TYR A 39 -18.85 -1.99 -20.46
C TYR A 39 -17.68 -2.67 -21.15
N ASP A 40 -17.93 -3.27 -22.30
CA ASP A 40 -16.89 -3.87 -23.14
C ASP A 40 -16.03 -2.79 -23.83
N ALA A 41 -15.09 -3.23 -24.67
CA ALA A 41 -14.19 -2.33 -25.39
C ALA A 41 -14.90 -1.45 -26.44
N ALA A 42 -16.06 -1.88 -26.96
CA ALA A 42 -16.89 -1.09 -27.87
C ALA A 42 -17.78 -0.07 -27.14
N GLY A 43 -17.81 -0.13 -25.80
CA GLY A 43 -18.68 0.70 -24.97
C GLY A 43 -20.10 0.14 -24.80
N THR A 44 -20.33 -1.12 -25.21
CA THR A 44 -21.60 -1.81 -24.99
C THR A 44 -21.69 -2.25 -23.53
N ARG A 45 -22.86 -2.05 -22.92
CA ARG A 45 -23.08 -2.46 -21.54
C ARG A 45 -23.08 -3.99 -21.43
N ILE A 46 -22.26 -4.51 -20.53
CA ILE A 46 -22.27 -5.93 -20.17
C ILE A 46 -23.47 -6.20 -19.27
N THR A 47 -24.30 -7.16 -19.66
CA THR A 47 -25.49 -7.62 -18.93
C THR A 47 -25.42 -9.09 -18.52
N ASP A 48 -24.41 -9.82 -19.01
CA ASP A 48 -24.18 -11.21 -18.64
C ASP A 48 -23.87 -11.33 -17.14
N PRO A 49 -24.68 -12.08 -16.36
CA PRO A 49 -24.47 -12.27 -14.93
C PRO A 49 -23.13 -12.89 -14.58
N GLU A 50 -22.60 -13.83 -15.39
CA GLU A 50 -21.33 -14.50 -15.12
C GLU A 50 -20.16 -13.51 -15.24
N GLU A 51 -20.16 -12.71 -16.30
CA GLU A 51 -19.14 -11.69 -16.52
C GLU A 51 -19.19 -10.56 -15.47
N ILE A 52 -20.39 -10.18 -15.04
CA ILE A 52 -20.57 -9.23 -13.93
C ILE A 52 -20.03 -9.82 -12.63
N ALA A 53 -20.31 -11.09 -12.33
CA ALA A 53 -19.81 -11.77 -11.15
C ALA A 53 -18.27 -11.84 -11.16
N ARG A 54 -17.67 -12.18 -12.30
CA ARG A 54 -16.21 -12.17 -12.50
C ARG A 54 -15.60 -10.80 -12.22
N CYS A 55 -16.17 -9.75 -12.81
CA CYS A 55 -15.68 -8.39 -12.60
C CYS A 55 -15.81 -7.93 -11.12
N ASN A 56 -16.88 -8.34 -10.44
CA ASN A 56 -17.09 -8.04 -9.02
C ASN A 56 -16.14 -8.82 -8.11
N ALA A 57 -15.81 -10.06 -8.45
CA ALA A 57 -14.91 -10.93 -7.68
C ALA A 57 -13.47 -10.36 -7.57
N LEU A 58 -13.06 -9.50 -8.51
CA LEU A 58 -11.81 -8.75 -8.43
C LEU A 58 -11.74 -7.79 -7.23
N ALA A 59 -12.88 -7.50 -6.58
CA ALA A 59 -12.99 -6.68 -5.37
C ALA A 59 -12.27 -5.32 -5.47
N VAL A 60 -12.21 -4.74 -6.68
CA VAL A 60 -11.46 -3.51 -6.94
C VAL A 60 -12.06 -2.35 -6.12
N PRO A 61 -11.28 -1.67 -5.25
CA PRO A 61 -11.82 -0.67 -4.33
C PRO A 61 -12.55 0.47 -5.04
N PRO A 62 -13.64 1.04 -4.46
CA PRO A 62 -14.44 2.08 -5.13
C PRO A 62 -13.68 3.38 -5.46
N ALA A 63 -12.54 3.64 -4.82
CA ALA A 63 -11.72 4.82 -5.05
C ALA A 63 -10.99 4.80 -6.41
N TYR A 64 -10.90 3.65 -7.08
CA TYR A 64 -10.21 3.51 -8.36
C TYR A 64 -11.15 3.97 -9.49
N ARG A 65 -10.73 5.00 -10.23
CA ARG A 65 -11.56 5.65 -11.25
C ARG A 65 -11.32 5.09 -12.65
N ASP A 66 -10.07 4.81 -12.98
CA ASP A 66 -9.64 4.33 -14.30
C ASP A 66 -9.31 2.84 -14.24
N VAL A 67 -10.34 2.02 -14.05
CA VAL A 67 -10.18 0.56 -13.94
C VAL A 67 -10.37 -0.06 -15.31
N TRP A 68 -9.30 -0.69 -15.78
CA TRP A 68 -9.30 -1.63 -16.89
C TRP A 68 -9.32 -3.06 -16.34
N ILE A 69 -10.19 -3.89 -16.90
CA ILE A 69 -10.31 -5.31 -16.58
C ILE A 69 -10.05 -6.08 -17.87
N CYS A 70 -9.17 -7.09 -17.81
CA CYS A 70 -8.87 -7.92 -18.97
C CYS A 70 -10.14 -8.60 -19.49
N ALA A 71 -10.31 -8.56 -20.82
CA ALA A 71 -11.41 -9.23 -21.51
C ALA A 71 -11.25 -10.76 -21.51
N ASP A 72 -10.01 -11.27 -21.45
CA ASP A 72 -9.76 -12.69 -21.25
C ASP A 72 -10.04 -13.04 -19.77
N PRO A 73 -10.96 -13.98 -19.49
CA PRO A 73 -11.29 -14.37 -18.13
C PRO A 73 -10.18 -15.20 -17.47
N ARG A 74 -9.15 -15.67 -18.22
CA ARG A 74 -8.07 -16.47 -17.65
C ARG A 74 -7.17 -15.65 -16.75
N HIS A 75 -7.06 -16.09 -15.51
CA HIS A 75 -6.11 -15.59 -14.53
C HIS A 75 -5.63 -16.75 -13.67
N SER A 76 -4.34 -17.09 -13.78
CA SER A 76 -3.73 -18.18 -13.00
C SER A 76 -3.22 -17.70 -11.63
N VAL A 77 -3.20 -16.39 -11.40
CA VAL A 77 -2.68 -15.77 -10.18
C VAL A 77 -3.68 -14.73 -9.68
N GLY A 78 -4.26 -14.98 -8.52
CA GLY A 78 -5.08 -14.06 -7.74
C GLY A 78 -4.39 -13.65 -6.45
N SER A 79 -5.12 -12.97 -5.56
CA SER A 79 -4.60 -12.52 -4.27
C SER A 79 -4.26 -13.67 -3.33
N ALA A 80 -4.98 -14.80 -3.44
CA ALA A 80 -4.73 -15.99 -2.62
C ALA A 80 -3.36 -16.60 -2.95
N GLU A 81 -3.03 -16.76 -4.23
CA GLU A 81 -1.75 -17.32 -4.68
C GLU A 81 -0.58 -16.40 -4.30
N VAL A 82 -0.76 -15.08 -4.42
CA VAL A 82 0.28 -14.12 -3.99
C VAL A 82 0.51 -14.20 -2.48
N ASN A 83 -0.55 -14.27 -1.67
CA ASN A 83 -0.38 -14.36 -0.22
C ASN A 83 0.17 -15.72 0.21
N ALA A 84 -0.21 -16.82 -0.45
CA ALA A 84 0.39 -18.13 -0.21
C ALA A 84 1.90 -18.11 -0.52
N TYR A 85 2.29 -17.53 -1.65
CA TYR A 85 3.70 -17.34 -1.99
C TYR A 85 4.46 -16.55 -0.93
N LEU A 86 3.88 -15.44 -0.43
CA LEU A 86 4.51 -14.64 0.62
C LEU A 86 4.67 -15.43 1.92
N HIS A 87 3.65 -16.18 2.32
CA HIS A 87 3.70 -17.00 3.53
C HIS A 87 4.81 -18.07 3.43
N ASP A 88 4.84 -18.83 2.32
CA ASP A 88 5.80 -19.90 2.08
C ASP A 88 7.26 -19.43 2.09
N HIS A 89 7.52 -18.18 1.68
CA HIS A 89 8.87 -17.64 1.55
C HIS A 89 9.32 -16.79 2.74
N THR A 90 8.38 -16.26 3.53
CA THR A 90 8.72 -15.43 4.70
C THR A 90 8.72 -16.23 6.00
N GLY A 91 7.96 -17.33 6.08
CA GLY A 91 7.84 -18.14 7.29
C GLY A 91 7.04 -17.48 8.42
N ASP A 92 6.46 -16.32 8.14
CA ASP A 92 5.67 -15.49 9.06
C ASP A 92 4.30 -15.18 8.43
N ASP A 93 3.38 -14.63 9.23
CA ASP A 93 2.03 -14.24 8.79
C ASP A 93 2.02 -12.90 8.02
N PHE A 94 2.94 -12.73 7.07
CA PHE A 94 2.96 -11.56 6.19
C PHE A 94 1.99 -11.73 5.02
N THR A 95 1.34 -10.61 4.68
CA THR A 95 0.43 -10.49 3.55
C THR A 95 0.86 -9.36 2.61
N ALA A 96 0.28 -9.31 1.42
CA ALA A 96 0.49 -8.18 0.50
C ALA A 96 0.13 -6.81 1.11
N LYS A 97 -0.72 -6.80 2.15
CA LYS A 97 -1.10 -5.57 2.87
C LYS A 97 0.08 -4.99 3.65
N ASP A 98 0.96 -5.82 4.19
CA ASP A 98 2.03 -5.38 5.09
C ASP A 98 3.07 -4.51 4.38
N PHE A 99 3.35 -4.80 3.10
CA PHE A 99 4.15 -3.92 2.26
C PHE A 99 3.54 -2.51 2.12
N ARG A 100 2.21 -2.41 2.05
CA ARG A 100 1.51 -1.13 1.92
C ARG A 100 1.45 -0.37 3.24
N THR A 101 1.28 -1.05 4.36
CA THR A 101 1.30 -0.43 5.70
C THR A 101 2.71 0.06 6.05
N TRP A 102 3.73 -0.73 5.75
CA TRP A 102 5.13 -0.35 5.88
C TRP A 102 5.45 0.89 5.03
N ALA A 103 5.18 0.84 3.73
CA ALA A 103 5.45 1.97 2.83
C ALA A 103 4.68 3.24 3.23
N ALA A 104 3.43 3.11 3.67
CA ALA A 104 2.66 4.25 4.18
C ALA A 104 3.27 4.86 5.44
N THR A 105 3.74 4.02 6.36
CA THR A 105 4.37 4.45 7.60
C THR A 105 5.68 5.17 7.31
N VAL A 106 6.54 4.61 6.47
CA VAL A 106 7.80 5.24 6.04
C VAL A 106 7.53 6.60 5.39
N MET A 107 6.58 6.66 4.45
CA MET A 107 6.20 7.91 3.77
C MET A 107 5.66 8.96 4.75
N ALA A 108 4.74 8.59 5.64
CA ALA A 108 4.16 9.53 6.61
C ALA A 108 5.20 10.03 7.60
N TYR A 109 6.06 9.14 8.10
CA TYR A 109 7.15 9.48 9.01
C TYR A 109 8.07 10.54 8.39
N HIS A 110 8.59 10.30 7.18
CA HIS A 110 9.50 11.24 6.52
C HIS A 110 8.83 12.56 6.15
N ALA A 111 7.58 12.52 5.70
CA ALA A 111 6.81 13.73 5.41
C ALA A 111 6.63 14.62 6.66
N LEU A 112 6.49 14.01 7.85
CA LEU A 112 6.35 14.72 9.11
C LEU A 112 7.69 15.16 9.71
N CYS A 113 8.74 14.35 9.62
CA CYS A 113 10.09 14.76 10.03
C CYS A 113 10.58 15.97 9.21
N ALA A 114 10.17 16.08 7.94
CA ALA A 114 10.51 17.19 7.05
C ALA A 114 9.53 18.38 7.12
N ALA A 115 8.45 18.28 7.90
CA ALA A 115 7.47 19.35 8.02
C ALA A 115 8.04 20.52 8.84
N PRO A 116 7.59 21.77 8.60
CA PRO A 116 7.95 22.91 9.44
C PRO A 116 7.59 22.67 10.90
N GLU A 117 8.35 23.27 11.81
CA GLU A 117 8.06 23.22 13.24
C GLU A 117 6.63 23.68 13.52
N ALA A 118 5.88 22.86 14.26
CA ALA A 118 4.48 23.07 14.53
C ALA A 118 4.26 23.32 16.03
N THR A 119 4.22 24.60 16.40
CA THR A 119 4.07 25.01 17.81
C THR A 119 2.63 24.86 18.30
N THR A 120 1.65 24.99 17.40
CA THR A 120 0.23 24.90 17.73
C THR A 120 -0.39 23.55 17.35
N LYS A 121 -1.47 23.16 18.06
CA LYS A 121 -2.28 21.99 17.70
C LYS A 121 -2.85 22.08 16.28
N LYS A 122 -3.20 23.29 15.82
CA LYS A 122 -3.77 23.52 14.49
C LYS A 122 -2.74 23.25 13.39
N GLU A 123 -1.50 23.71 13.57
CA GLU A 123 -0.39 23.42 12.64
C GLU A 123 -0.11 21.92 12.60
N ARG A 124 -0.02 21.26 13.75
CA ARG A 124 0.16 19.79 13.82
C ARG A 124 -0.93 19.04 13.06
N GLN A 125 -2.20 19.42 13.24
CA GLN A 125 -3.31 18.82 12.50
C GLN A 125 -3.21 19.08 10.98
N SER A 126 -2.80 20.28 10.58
CA SER A 126 -2.62 20.65 9.17
C SER A 126 -1.53 19.81 8.51
N HIS A 127 -0.35 19.71 9.13
CA HIS A 127 0.78 18.94 8.59
C HIS A 127 0.47 17.44 8.55
N LEU A 128 -0.16 16.89 9.60
CA LEU A 128 -0.62 15.51 9.59
C LEU A 128 -1.61 15.23 8.47
N LYS A 129 -2.58 16.13 8.26
CA LYS A 129 -3.53 16.02 7.15
C LYS A 129 -2.81 16.02 5.80
N ALA A 130 -1.82 16.89 5.62
CA ALA A 130 -1.01 16.94 4.39
C ALA A 130 -0.21 15.66 4.16
N ALA A 131 0.47 15.13 5.18
CA ALA A 131 1.22 13.88 5.09
C ALA A 131 0.30 12.68 4.77
N VAL A 132 -0.85 12.58 5.44
CA VAL A 132 -1.85 11.54 5.18
C VAL A 132 -2.46 11.68 3.77
N ALA A 133 -2.61 12.90 3.26
CA ALA A 133 -3.07 13.14 1.90
C ALA A 133 -2.08 12.58 0.85
N GLN A 134 -0.77 12.73 1.07
CA GLN A 134 0.26 12.14 0.20
C GLN A 134 0.20 10.60 0.22
N VAL A 135 0.07 10.00 1.40
CA VAL A 135 -0.10 8.55 1.55
C VAL A 135 -1.37 8.07 0.85
N ALA A 136 -2.49 8.78 1.02
CA ALA A 136 -3.77 8.45 0.42
C ALA A 136 -3.70 8.47 -1.12
N ASP A 137 -3.04 9.47 -1.69
CA ASP A 137 -2.80 9.55 -3.13
C ASP A 137 -1.93 8.38 -3.61
N ARG A 138 -0.79 8.13 -2.96
CA ARG A 138 0.13 7.03 -3.33
C ARG A 138 -0.53 5.65 -3.28
N LEU A 139 -1.35 5.41 -2.26
CA LEU A 139 -2.03 4.14 -2.02
C LEU A 139 -3.37 4.02 -2.74
N ARG A 140 -3.88 5.10 -3.35
CA ARG A 140 -5.22 5.17 -3.95
C ARG A 140 -6.33 4.79 -2.98
N ASN A 141 -6.18 5.22 -1.73
CA ASN A 141 -7.12 5.03 -0.63
C ASN A 141 -7.63 6.39 -0.11
N THR A 142 -8.61 6.39 0.78
CA THR A 142 -9.07 7.63 1.41
C THR A 142 -8.13 8.04 2.55
N GLN A 143 -8.03 9.34 2.84
CA GLN A 143 -7.24 9.86 3.97
C GLN A 143 -7.64 9.20 5.30
N ALA A 144 -8.95 9.01 5.52
CA ALA A 144 -9.47 8.36 6.71
C ALA A 144 -8.97 6.91 6.84
N ILE A 145 -9.00 6.13 5.75
CA ILE A 145 -8.52 4.75 5.75
C ILE A 145 -7.00 4.70 5.90
N CYS A 146 -6.25 5.58 5.24
CA CYS A 146 -4.79 5.64 5.39
C CYS A 146 -4.37 5.95 6.82
N ARG A 147 -4.99 6.95 7.46
CA ARG A 147 -4.70 7.29 8.85
C ARG A 147 -5.05 6.16 9.82
N LYS A 148 -6.18 5.47 9.61
CA LYS A 148 -6.68 4.44 10.54
C LYS A 148 -6.00 3.08 10.38
N ALA A 149 -5.62 2.69 9.16
CA ALA A 149 -5.31 1.30 8.84
C ALA A 149 -3.98 1.10 8.08
N TYR A 150 -3.26 2.17 7.73
CA TYR A 150 -1.99 2.08 6.99
C TYR A 150 -0.81 2.76 7.69
N VAL A 151 -0.99 3.96 8.21
CA VAL A 151 0.08 4.67 8.93
C VAL A 151 0.17 4.12 10.35
N HIS A 152 1.38 3.73 10.78
CA HIS A 152 1.59 3.21 12.12
C HIS A 152 1.21 4.26 13.21
N PRO A 153 0.42 3.88 14.23
CA PRO A 153 -0.07 4.83 15.24
C PRO A 153 1.02 5.60 15.98
N ALA A 154 2.19 4.98 16.21
CA ALA A 154 3.31 5.63 16.89
C ALA A 154 3.78 6.91 16.18
N VAL A 155 3.81 6.94 14.85
CA VAL A 155 4.18 8.13 14.07
C VAL A 155 3.20 9.27 14.35
N ILE A 156 1.90 8.95 14.34
CA ILE A 156 0.82 9.91 14.56
C ILE A 156 0.88 10.44 16.00
N ALA A 157 1.02 9.54 16.98
CA ALA A 157 1.05 9.89 18.40
C ALA A 157 2.23 10.83 18.72
N HIS A 158 3.45 10.49 18.30
CA HIS A 158 4.62 11.33 18.52
C HIS A 158 4.51 12.68 17.81
N TRP A 159 3.89 12.73 16.62
CA TRP A 159 3.64 13.99 15.95
C TRP A 159 2.65 14.86 16.72
N GLU A 160 1.52 14.31 17.15
CA GLU A 160 0.44 15.06 17.81
C GLU A 160 0.89 15.72 19.13
N ILE A 161 1.82 15.09 19.84
CA ILE A 161 2.41 15.62 21.08
C ILE A 161 3.68 16.46 20.85
N GLY A 162 4.19 16.54 19.61
CA GLY A 162 5.36 17.36 19.27
C GLY A 162 6.72 16.71 19.53
N GLU A 163 6.76 15.40 19.77
CA GLU A 163 8.00 14.65 20.07
C GLU A 163 8.64 14.01 18.83
N LEU A 164 7.93 13.96 17.70
CA LEU A 164 8.43 13.26 16.52
C LEU A 164 9.76 13.81 16.03
N ALA A 165 9.99 15.13 16.05
CA ALA A 165 11.25 15.71 15.58
C ALA A 165 12.48 15.21 16.37
N ALA A 166 12.37 15.15 17.70
CA ALA A 166 13.41 14.59 18.56
C ALA A 166 13.60 13.09 18.32
N ALA A 167 12.49 12.35 18.13
CA ALA A 167 12.54 10.94 17.79
C ALA A 167 13.20 10.69 16.41
N CYS A 168 12.97 11.56 15.42
CA CYS A 168 13.65 11.49 14.13
C CYS A 168 15.16 11.69 14.27
N ALA A 169 15.59 12.65 15.08
CA ALA A 169 17.02 12.88 15.34
C ALA A 169 17.69 11.67 16.01
N SER A 170 17.05 11.09 17.03
CA SER A 170 17.49 9.83 17.67
C SER A 170 17.61 8.70 16.64
N ALA A 171 16.56 8.46 15.87
CA ALA A 171 16.52 7.37 14.90
C ALA A 171 17.53 7.55 13.75
N HIS A 172 17.83 8.79 13.36
CA HIS A 172 18.86 9.10 12.37
C HIS A 172 20.27 8.79 12.90
N ALA A 173 20.55 9.16 14.16
CA ALA A 173 21.84 8.87 14.79
C ALA A 173 22.05 7.37 15.03
N ASN A 174 20.96 6.63 15.22
CA ASN A 174 20.97 5.22 15.57
C ASN A 174 20.62 4.28 14.40
N ALA A 175 20.59 4.77 13.16
CA ALA A 175 20.15 4.01 11.99
C ALA A 175 20.97 2.73 11.73
N ASP A 176 22.18 2.63 12.29
CA ASP A 176 23.04 1.44 12.18
C ASP A 176 22.55 0.27 13.03
N ARG A 177 21.68 0.50 14.03
CA ARG A 177 21.02 -0.57 14.80
C ARG A 177 20.01 -1.37 13.97
N ALA A 178 19.57 -0.84 12.82
CA ALA A 178 18.60 -1.50 11.98
C ALA A 178 19.20 -2.72 11.24
N PRO A 179 18.40 -3.78 10.98
CA PRO A 179 18.86 -4.94 10.21
C PRO A 179 19.42 -4.58 8.84
N GLU A 180 20.29 -5.46 8.32
CA GLU A 180 20.75 -5.39 6.93
C GLU A 180 19.59 -5.57 5.93
N GLY A 181 19.77 -5.10 4.70
CA GLY A 181 18.77 -5.19 3.63
C GLY A 181 17.71 -4.09 3.61
N LEU A 182 17.61 -3.26 4.64
CA LEU A 182 16.73 -2.08 4.66
C LEU A 182 17.37 -0.88 3.95
N ARG A 183 16.58 -0.12 3.19
CA ARG A 183 17.01 1.18 2.65
C ARG A 183 17.25 2.18 3.78
N LYS A 184 18.05 3.22 3.53
CA LYS A 184 18.38 4.25 4.54
C LYS A 184 17.14 4.82 5.23
N GLU A 185 16.11 5.16 4.44
CA GLU A 185 14.85 5.74 4.92
C GLU A 185 14.06 4.76 5.79
N GLU A 186 14.17 3.46 5.50
CA GLU A 186 13.50 2.37 6.22
C GLU A 186 14.20 2.05 7.54
N ARG A 187 15.53 2.12 7.57
CA ARG A 187 16.34 1.92 8.79
C ARG A 187 15.94 2.91 9.88
N GLN A 188 15.78 4.17 9.51
CA GLN A 188 15.38 5.24 10.44
C GLN A 188 13.98 4.97 11.02
N VAL A 189 13.02 4.58 10.19
CA VAL A 189 11.67 4.26 10.64
C VAL A 189 11.67 3.01 11.54
N TRP A 190 12.46 2.00 11.21
CA TRP A 190 12.60 0.80 12.02
C TRP A 190 13.12 1.13 13.43
N VAL A 191 14.17 1.95 13.53
CA VAL A 191 14.74 2.37 14.83
C VAL A 191 13.71 3.18 15.61
N PHE A 192 13.05 4.15 14.97
CA PHE A 192 11.98 4.92 15.61
C PHE A 192 10.88 4.01 16.21
N LEU A 193 10.39 3.03 15.43
CA LEU A 193 9.34 2.14 15.90
C LEU A 193 9.79 1.25 17.04
N LYS A 194 11.04 0.77 17.02
CA LYS A 194 11.60 -0.04 18.12
C LYS A 194 11.76 0.77 19.40
N GLU A 195 12.29 1.98 19.32
CA GLU A 195 12.40 2.89 20.47
C GLU A 195 11.01 3.27 21.02
N ALA A 196 10.03 3.48 20.15
CA ALA A 196 8.66 3.78 20.55
C ALA A 196 7.99 2.57 21.25
N GLU A 197 8.23 1.35 20.76
CA GLU A 197 7.75 0.10 21.36
C GLU A 197 8.38 -0.14 22.75
N GLU A 198 9.70 0.02 22.86
CA GLU A 198 10.44 -0.10 24.13
C GLU A 198 9.94 0.90 25.18
N LYS A 199 9.77 2.17 24.80
CA LYS A 199 9.21 3.21 25.68
C LYS A 199 7.78 2.89 26.13
N ALA A 200 6.93 2.43 25.21
CA ALA A 200 5.56 2.05 25.53
C ALA A 200 5.51 0.86 26.51
N ALA A 201 6.40 -0.12 26.35
CA ALA A 201 6.53 -1.25 27.25
C ALA A 201 7.02 -0.86 28.65
N GLN A 202 7.92 0.13 28.76
CA GLN A 202 8.41 0.67 30.03
C GLN A 202 7.34 1.49 30.76
N ALA A 203 6.55 2.29 30.04
CA ALA A 203 5.48 3.10 30.64
C ALA A 203 4.28 2.28 31.14
N ALA A 204 4.17 1.01 30.72
CA ALA A 204 3.13 0.08 31.15
C ALA A 204 3.50 -0.76 32.39
N GLN A 205 4.72 -0.61 32.90
CA GLN A 205 5.23 -1.25 34.13
C GLN A 205 5.10 -0.30 35.32
#